data_AF-A0A660QIZ8-F1
#
_entry.id   AF-A0A660QIZ8-F1
#
_cell.length_a   1.000
_cell.length_b   1.000
_cell.length_c   1.000
_cell.angle_alpha   90.00
_cell.angle_beta   90.00
_cell.angle_gamma   90.00
#
_symmetry.space_group_name_H-M   'P 1'
#
loop_
_entity.id
_entity.type
_entity.pdbx_description
1 polymer ?
#
loop_
_entity_poly.entity_id
_entity_poly.type
_entity_poly.pdbx_seq_one_letter_code
_entity_poly.pdbx_strand_id
1 'polypeptide(L)'
;MNGEIVVGMEKEEILKMMEEGAVKVGTRELPYVISKGMNGATTVSSTLRIAELVGIKVVATGGIGGVHRNNKDISQDLIELSRNRKILVSSGVKSILDVEATFELLETLEIVAVGYKTDEFPIFYSRKSGMRLNMTVEAPSEIVDIFEEMSEMRMGSSLLVLNPIDEEYEIPKEEVERILEKIEKELLEKRIRGKEVTPYMLKRLFQESKGRTLEANLKLLSDNVLLASEIAKELSKRNHS
;
A
#
# COMPACT_ATOMS: atom_id res chain seq x y z
N MET A 1 -14.77 3.53 13.61
CA MET A 1 -14.72 3.45 15.08
C MET A 1 -16.14 3.19 15.58
N ASN A 2 -16.34 2.30 16.56
CA ASN A 2 -17.68 1.97 17.10
C ASN A 2 -18.73 1.61 16.02
N GLY A 3 -18.31 0.93 14.95
CA GLY A 3 -19.18 0.57 13.82
C GLY A 3 -19.42 1.69 12.80
N GLU A 4 -18.85 2.87 12.97
CA GLU A 4 -18.99 3.97 12.01
C GLU A 4 -17.71 4.14 11.16
N ILE A 5 -17.90 4.52 9.90
CA ILE A 5 -16.80 4.94 9.02
C ILE A 5 -16.40 6.35 9.44
N VAL A 6 -15.14 6.52 9.86
CA VAL A 6 -14.57 7.81 10.26
C VAL A 6 -13.54 8.22 9.22
N VAL A 7 -13.74 9.37 8.59
CA VAL A 7 -12.79 9.96 7.63
C VAL A 7 -12.27 11.27 8.22
N GLY A 8 -10.97 11.32 8.51
CA GLY A 8 -10.36 12.42 9.28
C GLY A 8 -10.50 12.16 10.78
N MET A 9 -9.69 11.22 11.30
CA MET A 9 -9.64 10.96 12.74
C MET A 9 -8.81 12.02 13.44
N GLU A 10 -9.29 12.47 14.59
CA GLU A 10 -8.53 13.29 15.52
C GLU A 10 -7.48 12.45 16.27
N LYS A 11 -6.44 13.12 16.78
CA LYS A 11 -5.35 12.43 17.49
C LYS A 11 -5.85 11.61 18.68
N GLU A 12 -6.81 12.15 19.42
CA GLU A 12 -7.43 11.50 20.58
C GLU A 12 -8.20 10.24 20.17
N GLU A 13 -8.87 10.23 19.02
CA GLU A 13 -9.57 9.06 18.50
C GLU A 13 -8.59 7.96 18.08
N ILE A 14 -7.47 8.34 17.47
CA ILE A 14 -6.39 7.39 17.11
C ILE A 14 -5.83 6.73 18.37
N LEU A 15 -5.49 7.53 19.39
CA LEU A 15 -4.96 7.03 20.66
C LEU A 15 -5.96 6.10 21.36
N LYS A 16 -7.22 6.52 21.44
CA LYS A 16 -8.28 5.70 22.02
C LYS A 16 -8.45 4.37 21.29
N MET A 17 -8.43 4.36 19.96
CA MET A 17 -8.52 3.13 19.17
C MET A 17 -7.29 2.22 19.39
N MET A 18 -6.10 2.80 19.59
CA MET A 18 -4.89 2.02 19.92
C MET A 18 -4.99 1.37 21.30
N GLU A 19 -5.58 2.05 22.29
CA GLU A 19 -5.79 1.54 23.64
C GLU A 19 -6.88 0.45 23.70
N GLU A 20 -8.03 0.69 23.07
CA GLU A 20 -9.17 -0.25 23.04
C GLU A 20 -8.92 -1.45 22.11
N GLY A 21 -7.97 -1.30 21.18
CA GLY A 21 -7.70 -2.26 20.14
C GLY A 21 -8.69 -2.17 18.98
N ALA A 22 -8.24 -2.67 17.82
CA ALA A 22 -9.05 -2.71 16.61
C ALA A 22 -8.75 -3.98 15.82
N VAL A 23 -9.77 -4.54 15.17
CA VAL A 23 -9.57 -5.65 14.25
C VAL A 23 -9.04 -5.14 12.91
N LYS A 24 -8.20 -5.92 12.23
CA LYS A 24 -7.73 -5.59 10.86
C LYS A 24 -8.86 -5.81 9.84
N VAL A 25 -9.25 -4.74 9.14
CA VAL A 25 -10.41 -4.71 8.24
C VAL A 25 -9.97 -4.55 6.80
N GLY A 26 -10.16 -5.59 5.99
CA GLY A 26 -10.19 -5.49 4.52
C GLY A 26 -11.62 -5.31 4.03
N THR A 27 -11.81 -5.06 2.73
CA THR A 27 -13.13 -4.68 2.19
C THR A 27 -14.24 -5.65 2.59
N ARG A 28 -13.99 -6.96 2.50
CA ARG A 28 -14.99 -7.98 2.86
C ARG A 28 -15.41 -7.95 4.33
N GLU A 29 -14.59 -7.40 5.21
CA GLU A 29 -14.89 -7.30 6.65
C GLU A 29 -15.68 -6.04 7.01
N LEU A 30 -15.71 -5.01 6.16
CA LEU A 30 -16.37 -3.74 6.45
C LEU A 30 -17.82 -3.92 6.93
N PRO A 31 -18.71 -4.65 6.22
CA PRO A 31 -20.11 -4.77 6.65
C PRO A 31 -20.25 -5.45 8.02
N TYR A 32 -19.41 -6.44 8.31
CA TYR A 32 -19.43 -7.16 9.57
C TYR A 32 -19.03 -6.23 10.73
N VAL A 33 -17.87 -5.56 10.63
CA VAL A 33 -17.34 -4.66 11.68
C VAL A 33 -18.29 -3.51 11.96
N ILE A 34 -18.86 -2.91 10.91
CA ILE A 34 -19.86 -1.85 10.99
C ILE A 34 -21.11 -2.35 11.73
N SER A 35 -21.70 -3.48 11.28
CA SER A 35 -22.92 -4.03 11.88
C SER A 35 -22.79 -4.43 13.36
N LYS A 36 -21.56 -4.65 13.83
CA LYS A 36 -21.25 -5.07 15.20
C LYS A 36 -20.81 -3.93 16.10
N GLY A 37 -20.78 -2.68 15.63
CA GLY A 37 -20.34 -1.56 16.46
C GLY A 37 -18.85 -1.66 16.85
N MET A 38 -18.02 -2.32 16.04
CA MET A 38 -16.63 -2.62 16.40
C MET A 38 -15.64 -1.53 15.97
N ASN A 39 -14.50 -1.48 16.65
CA ASN A 39 -13.32 -0.75 16.19
C ASN A 39 -12.57 -1.55 15.12
N GLY A 40 -12.16 -0.87 14.04
CA GLY A 40 -11.52 -1.50 12.90
C GLY A 40 -10.40 -0.65 12.31
N ALA A 41 -9.21 -1.23 12.16
CA ALA A 41 -8.08 -0.62 11.47
C ALA A 41 -8.11 -1.05 9.99
N THR A 42 -8.34 -0.10 9.09
CA THR A 42 -8.53 -0.37 7.66
C THR A 42 -7.22 -0.70 6.96
N THR A 43 -7.23 -1.73 6.11
CA THR A 43 -6.16 -2.00 5.14
C THR A 43 -6.28 -1.06 3.94
N VAL A 44 -5.30 -1.10 3.03
CA VAL A 44 -5.35 -0.34 1.77
C VAL A 44 -6.66 -0.59 1.03
N SER A 45 -7.08 -1.85 0.86
CA SER A 45 -8.37 -2.22 0.25
C SER A 45 -9.58 -1.51 0.88
N SER A 46 -9.74 -1.58 2.20
CA SER A 46 -10.85 -0.87 2.87
C SER A 46 -10.73 0.64 2.76
N THR A 47 -9.52 1.19 2.83
CA THR A 47 -9.29 2.62 2.67
C THR A 47 -9.65 3.09 1.27
N LEU A 48 -9.30 2.35 0.22
CA LEU A 48 -9.69 2.65 -1.17
C LEU A 48 -11.20 2.59 -1.35
N ARG A 49 -11.86 1.58 -0.77
CA ARG A 49 -13.32 1.45 -0.78
C ARG A 49 -13.99 2.66 -0.12
N ILE A 50 -13.52 3.07 1.05
CA ILE A 50 -14.07 4.22 1.78
C ILE A 50 -13.79 5.50 1.01
N ALA A 51 -12.58 5.68 0.47
CA ALA A 51 -12.21 6.83 -0.34
C ALA A 51 -13.11 6.98 -1.58
N GLU A 52 -13.50 5.87 -2.21
CA GLU A 52 -14.51 5.87 -3.28
C GLU A 52 -15.86 6.39 -2.79
N LEU A 53 -16.36 5.86 -1.67
CA LEU A 53 -17.66 6.26 -1.11
C LEU A 53 -17.74 7.75 -0.75
N VAL A 54 -16.62 8.36 -0.35
CA VAL A 54 -16.57 9.78 0.07
C VAL A 54 -15.96 10.71 -0.97
N GLY A 55 -15.63 10.22 -2.17
CA GLY A 55 -15.12 11.04 -3.27
C GLY A 55 -13.66 11.52 -3.12
N ILE A 56 -12.87 10.90 -2.23
CA ILE A 56 -11.42 11.16 -2.16
C ILE A 56 -10.74 10.50 -3.37
N LYS A 57 -9.91 11.26 -4.09
CA LYS A 57 -9.24 10.80 -5.33
C LYS A 57 -7.80 10.31 -5.11
N VAL A 58 -7.11 10.82 -4.10
CA VAL A 58 -5.68 10.54 -3.86
C VAL A 58 -5.51 9.88 -2.48
N VAL A 59 -4.78 8.77 -2.43
CA VAL A 59 -4.51 8.00 -1.22
C VAL A 59 -3.00 7.72 -1.15
N ALA A 60 -2.42 7.75 0.05
CA ALA A 60 -1.03 7.36 0.29
C ALA A 60 -0.97 6.17 1.25
N THR A 61 0.03 5.32 1.07
CA THR A 61 0.38 4.24 1.99
C THR A 61 1.88 4.00 1.93
N GLY A 62 2.42 3.22 2.87
CA GLY A 62 3.81 2.79 2.78
C GLY A 62 4.01 1.81 1.61
N GLY A 63 3.23 0.72 1.61
CA GLY A 63 3.30 -0.31 0.58
C GLY A 63 2.00 -1.11 0.50
N ILE A 64 1.61 -1.51 -0.70
CA ILE A 64 0.40 -2.30 -0.91
C ILE A 64 0.58 -3.75 -0.46
N GLY A 65 -0.53 -4.44 -0.22
CA GLY A 65 -0.55 -5.90 -0.23
C GLY A 65 -0.44 -6.46 -1.65
N GLY A 66 -0.27 -7.76 -1.76
CA GLY A 66 -0.08 -8.44 -3.05
C GLY A 66 -0.24 -9.95 -2.90
N VAL A 67 0.47 -10.70 -3.73
CA VAL A 67 0.56 -12.16 -3.64
C VAL A 67 1.50 -12.53 -2.51
N HIS A 68 1.09 -13.44 -1.63
CA HIS A 68 1.95 -13.95 -0.58
C HIS A 68 2.84 -15.09 -1.09
N ARG A 69 4.07 -15.15 -0.56
CA ARG A 69 5.01 -16.24 -0.84
C ARG A 69 4.46 -17.58 -0.36
N ASN A 70 4.68 -18.63 -1.15
CA ASN A 70 4.47 -20.02 -0.76
C ASN A 70 3.02 -20.40 -0.36
N ASN A 71 2.01 -19.59 -0.69
CA ASN A 71 0.61 -19.93 -0.47
C ASN A 71 -0.30 -19.31 -1.55
N LYS A 72 -1.61 -19.56 -1.46
CA LYS A 72 -2.61 -19.03 -2.41
C LYS A 72 -3.33 -17.79 -1.87
N ASP A 73 -2.72 -17.08 -0.92
CA ASP A 73 -3.28 -15.88 -0.30
C ASP A 73 -2.93 -14.64 -1.12
N ILE A 74 -3.95 -14.00 -1.67
CA ILE A 74 -3.82 -12.82 -2.52
C ILE A 74 -4.56 -11.67 -1.84
N SER A 75 -3.88 -10.54 -1.68
CA SER A 75 -4.46 -9.38 -1.00
C SER A 75 -5.69 -8.84 -1.73
N GLN A 76 -6.72 -8.48 -0.95
CA GLN A 76 -7.89 -7.74 -1.43
C GLN A 76 -7.52 -6.38 -2.04
N ASP A 77 -6.32 -5.86 -1.75
CA ASP A 77 -5.82 -4.60 -2.30
C ASP A 77 -5.80 -4.62 -3.83
N LEU A 78 -5.40 -5.73 -4.46
CA LEU A 78 -5.35 -5.86 -5.92
C LEU A 78 -6.75 -5.80 -6.54
N ILE A 79 -7.76 -6.35 -5.87
CA ILE A 79 -9.15 -6.30 -6.33
C ILE A 79 -9.75 -4.90 -6.18
N GLU A 80 -9.41 -4.17 -5.12
CA GLU A 80 -9.88 -2.80 -4.96
C GLU A 80 -9.16 -1.85 -5.92
N LEU A 81 -7.87 -2.07 -6.18
CA LEU A 81 -7.12 -1.33 -7.18
C LEU A 81 -7.69 -1.53 -8.59
N SER A 82 -8.19 -2.71 -8.95
CA SER A 82 -8.74 -2.94 -10.29
C SER A 82 -10.16 -2.38 -10.51
N ARG A 83 -10.82 -1.90 -9.46
CA ARG A 83 -12.25 -1.53 -9.51
C ARG A 83 -12.59 -0.14 -8.98
N ASN A 84 -11.67 0.52 -8.31
CA ASN A 84 -11.88 1.90 -7.82
C ASN A 84 -10.82 2.78 -8.44
N ARG A 85 -11.23 3.78 -9.24
CA ARG A 85 -10.29 4.70 -9.87
C ARG A 85 -9.81 5.75 -8.86
N LYS A 86 -8.62 5.52 -8.33
CA LYS A 86 -7.89 6.39 -7.38
C LYS A 86 -6.45 6.54 -7.83
N ILE A 87 -5.81 7.61 -7.38
CA ILE A 87 -4.35 7.71 -7.39
C ILE A 87 -3.86 7.14 -6.05
N LEU A 88 -3.14 6.03 -6.06
CA LEU A 88 -2.52 5.45 -4.87
C LEU A 88 -1.00 5.61 -4.94
N VAL A 89 -0.43 6.38 -4.01
CA VAL A 89 1.02 6.50 -3.86
C VAL A 89 1.52 5.46 -2.88
N SER A 90 2.54 4.71 -3.28
CA SER A 90 3.19 3.72 -2.42
C SER A 90 4.64 3.49 -2.83
N SER A 91 5.44 2.94 -1.93
CA SER A 91 6.79 2.44 -2.25
C SER A 91 6.74 1.01 -2.77
N GLY A 92 5.74 0.72 -3.61
CA GLY A 92 5.47 -0.59 -4.18
C GLY A 92 4.82 -1.56 -3.21
N VAL A 93 5.23 -2.83 -3.29
CA VAL A 93 4.65 -3.93 -2.49
C VAL A 93 5.50 -4.18 -1.26
N LYS A 94 4.88 -4.55 -0.13
CA LYS A 94 5.63 -4.92 1.08
C LYS A 94 6.63 -6.04 0.76
N SER A 95 7.88 -5.90 1.23
CA SER A 95 8.99 -6.82 0.88
C SER A 95 8.75 -8.29 1.25
N ILE A 96 7.81 -8.57 2.15
CA ILE A 96 7.41 -9.92 2.58
C ILE A 96 6.61 -10.71 1.50
N LEU A 97 6.25 -10.05 0.40
CA LEU A 97 5.36 -10.58 -0.63
C LEU A 97 6.14 -11.23 -1.77
N ASP A 98 5.43 -11.96 -2.60
CA ASP A 98 5.92 -12.44 -3.90
C ASP A 98 5.84 -11.28 -4.89
N VAL A 99 6.99 -10.69 -5.19
CA VAL A 99 7.08 -9.47 -5.99
C VAL A 99 6.75 -9.75 -7.44
N GLU A 100 7.29 -10.83 -8.00
CA GLU A 100 7.10 -11.20 -9.41
C GLU A 100 5.63 -11.54 -9.65
N ALA A 101 5.03 -12.40 -8.82
CA ALA A 101 3.61 -12.73 -8.96
C ALA A 101 2.69 -11.53 -8.76
N THR A 102 3.06 -10.59 -7.87
CA THR A 102 2.28 -9.35 -7.71
C THR A 102 2.42 -8.44 -8.93
N PHE A 103 3.62 -8.30 -9.47
CA PHE A 103 3.89 -7.49 -10.67
C PHE A 103 3.06 -7.97 -11.86
N GLU A 104 3.06 -9.28 -12.13
CA GLU A 104 2.27 -9.90 -13.21
C GLU A 104 0.75 -9.75 -13.00
N LEU A 105 0.29 -9.81 -11.75
CA LEU A 105 -1.14 -9.60 -11.46
C LEU A 105 -1.57 -8.14 -11.61
N LEU A 106 -0.68 -7.16 -11.37
CA LEU A 106 -1.01 -5.75 -11.63
C LEU A 106 -1.32 -5.55 -13.12
N GLU A 107 -0.51 -6.14 -14.01
CA GLU A 107 -0.76 -6.13 -15.46
C GLU A 107 -2.06 -6.84 -15.82
N THR A 108 -2.25 -8.07 -15.33
CA THR A 108 -3.45 -8.89 -15.61
C THR A 108 -4.75 -8.18 -15.16
N LEU A 109 -4.69 -7.40 -14.09
CA LEU A 109 -5.82 -6.67 -13.53
C LEU A 109 -5.99 -5.26 -14.09
N GLU A 110 -5.22 -4.91 -15.14
CA GLU A 110 -5.26 -3.61 -15.82
C GLU A 110 -5.00 -2.43 -14.85
N ILE A 111 -4.20 -2.66 -13.81
CA ILE A 111 -3.80 -1.62 -12.86
C ILE A 111 -2.66 -0.83 -13.48
N VAL A 112 -2.89 0.45 -13.74
CA VAL A 112 -1.87 1.33 -14.32
C VAL A 112 -0.82 1.62 -13.25
N ALA A 113 0.40 1.13 -13.43
CA ALA A 113 1.50 1.34 -12.50
C ALA A 113 2.60 2.22 -13.13
N VAL A 114 2.93 3.34 -12.50
CA VAL A 114 3.94 4.28 -13.00
C VAL A 114 5.03 4.52 -11.97
N GLY A 115 6.28 4.52 -12.40
CA GLY A 115 7.43 4.86 -11.57
C GLY A 115 7.64 6.37 -11.49
N TYR A 116 7.62 6.94 -10.28
CA TYR A 116 7.96 8.35 -10.08
C TYR A 116 9.47 8.50 -10.02
N LYS A 117 10.06 9.06 -11.08
CA LYS A 117 11.51 9.26 -11.25
C LYS A 117 12.32 7.96 -11.12
N THR A 118 11.74 6.85 -11.56
CA THR A 118 12.37 5.53 -11.55
C THR A 118 11.75 4.65 -12.63
N ASP A 119 12.56 3.80 -13.25
CA ASP A 119 12.14 2.79 -14.22
C ASP A 119 12.16 1.37 -13.63
N GLU A 120 12.24 1.23 -12.31
CA GLU A 120 12.29 -0.05 -11.62
C GLU A 120 11.21 -0.12 -10.53
N PHE A 121 10.57 -1.27 -10.40
CA PHE A 121 9.50 -1.48 -9.43
C PHE A 121 10.08 -1.54 -8.00
N PRO A 122 9.75 -0.60 -7.09
CA PRO A 122 10.24 -0.63 -5.72
C PRO A 122 9.56 -1.71 -4.89
N ILE A 123 10.26 -2.24 -3.88
CA ILE A 123 9.77 -3.31 -3.00
C ILE A 123 9.87 -2.88 -1.54
N PHE A 124 9.25 -1.74 -1.25
CA PHE A 124 9.10 -1.15 0.07
C PHE A 124 10.43 -0.65 0.65
N TYR A 125 11.23 -1.52 1.26
CA TYR A 125 12.53 -1.14 1.84
C TYR A 125 13.65 -1.01 0.82
N SER A 126 13.49 -1.59 -0.36
CA SER A 126 14.50 -1.57 -1.42
C SER A 126 13.95 -0.84 -2.64
N ARG A 127 14.79 0.00 -3.24
CA ARG A 127 14.48 0.78 -4.43
C ARG A 127 14.38 -0.12 -5.67
N LYS A 128 15.09 -1.25 -5.65
CA LYS A 128 15.27 -2.16 -6.77
C LYS A 128 14.71 -3.55 -6.48
N SER A 129 13.90 -4.05 -7.40
CA SER A 129 13.32 -5.39 -7.33
C SER A 129 13.85 -6.36 -8.38
N GLY A 130 14.44 -5.85 -9.46
CA GLY A 130 14.72 -6.57 -10.69
C GLY A 130 13.58 -6.54 -11.72
N MET A 131 12.40 -6.00 -11.38
CA MET A 131 11.28 -5.85 -12.32
C MET A 131 11.29 -4.44 -12.92
N ARG A 132 11.34 -4.36 -14.25
CA ARG A 132 11.39 -3.09 -14.98
C ARG A 132 9.99 -2.52 -15.20
N LEU A 133 9.83 -1.23 -14.93
CA LEU A 133 8.63 -0.46 -15.27
C LEU A 133 8.74 0.07 -16.70
N ASN A 134 7.64 -0.05 -17.45
CA ASN A 134 7.55 0.49 -18.82
C ASN A 134 6.95 1.91 -18.86
N MET A 135 6.46 2.41 -17.72
CA MET A 135 5.84 3.72 -17.60
C MET A 135 6.49 4.48 -16.45
N THR A 136 7.05 5.65 -16.76
CA THR A 136 7.74 6.52 -15.80
C THR A 136 7.23 7.94 -15.92
N VAL A 137 7.27 8.69 -14.82
CA VAL A 137 6.83 10.08 -14.74
C VAL A 137 7.81 10.90 -13.92
N GLU A 138 8.00 12.16 -14.29
CA GLU A 138 8.99 13.05 -13.67
C GLU A 138 8.35 14.10 -12.74
N ALA A 139 7.05 14.36 -12.90
CA ALA A 139 6.33 15.41 -12.17
C ALA A 139 4.93 14.98 -11.71
N PRO A 140 4.41 15.54 -10.59
CA PRO A 140 3.02 15.33 -10.17
C PRO A 140 1.96 15.67 -11.23
N SER A 141 2.23 16.62 -12.12
CA SER A 141 1.32 16.99 -13.22
C SER A 141 1.11 15.86 -14.22
N GLU A 142 2.16 15.10 -14.56
CA GLU A 142 2.07 13.96 -15.48
C GLU A 142 1.23 12.83 -14.90
N ILE A 143 1.29 12.64 -13.58
CA ILE A 143 0.41 11.70 -12.86
C ILE A 143 -1.06 12.12 -12.99
N VAL A 144 -1.33 13.43 -12.86
CA VAL A 144 -2.69 13.97 -13.03
C VAL A 144 -3.16 13.83 -14.47
N ASP A 145 -2.31 14.10 -15.47
CA ASP A 145 -2.61 13.90 -16.89
C ASP A 145 -3.07 12.47 -17.17
N ILE A 146 -2.30 11.47 -16.71
CA ILE A 146 -2.65 10.04 -16.88
C ILE A 146 -3.99 9.73 -16.20
N PHE A 147 -4.20 10.22 -14.98
CA PHE A 147 -5.43 9.97 -14.23
C PHE A 147 -6.68 10.58 -14.89
N GLU A 148 -6.54 11.72 -15.55
CA GLU A 148 -7.59 12.37 -16.33
C GLU A 148 -7.87 11.59 -17.63
N GLU A 149 -6.86 11.15 -18.36
CA GLU A 149 -7.03 10.29 -19.54
C GLU A 149 -7.71 8.95 -19.20
N MET A 150 -7.34 8.33 -18.08
CA MET A 150 -8.05 7.15 -17.55
C MET A 150 -9.55 7.45 -17.32
N SER A 151 -9.90 8.68 -16.93
CA SER A 151 -11.29 9.11 -16.77
C SER A 151 -12.02 9.17 -18.12
N GLU A 152 -11.42 9.78 -19.13
CA GLU A 152 -11.99 9.92 -20.48
C GLU A 152 -12.19 8.55 -21.15
N MET A 153 -11.26 7.62 -20.92
CA MET A 153 -11.35 6.24 -21.39
C MET A 153 -12.28 5.35 -20.55
N ARG A 154 -12.89 5.89 -19.49
CA ARG A 154 -13.78 5.18 -18.55
C ARG A 154 -13.12 3.95 -17.92
N MET A 155 -11.82 4.01 -17.67
CA MET A 155 -11.10 2.97 -16.94
C MET A 155 -11.53 2.95 -15.47
N GLY A 156 -11.78 1.76 -14.93
CA GLY A 156 -12.22 1.57 -13.54
C GLY A 156 -11.08 1.34 -12.55
N SER A 157 -9.88 1.01 -13.05
CA SER A 157 -8.72 0.73 -12.21
C SER A 157 -8.07 1.99 -11.65
N SER A 158 -7.30 1.82 -10.58
CA SER A 158 -6.47 2.83 -9.95
C SER A 158 -5.19 3.06 -10.75
N LEU A 159 -4.67 4.29 -10.63
CA LEU A 159 -3.30 4.65 -10.95
C LEU A 159 -2.41 4.42 -9.72
N LEU A 160 -1.56 3.40 -9.77
CA LEU A 160 -0.56 3.09 -8.76
C LEU A 160 0.72 3.87 -9.06
N VAL A 161 1.03 4.87 -8.22
CA VAL A 161 2.25 5.66 -8.30
C VAL A 161 3.30 5.04 -7.38
N LEU A 162 4.39 4.61 -7.98
CA LEU A 162 5.50 3.91 -7.33
C LEU A 162 6.60 4.91 -6.99
N ASN A 163 6.75 5.21 -5.70
CA ASN A 163 7.72 6.16 -5.19
C ASN A 163 8.79 5.43 -4.36
N PRO A 164 10.02 5.23 -4.90
CA PRO A 164 11.05 4.46 -4.22
C PRO A 164 11.50 5.18 -2.94
N ILE A 165 11.80 4.41 -1.89
CA ILE A 165 12.37 4.94 -0.64
C ILE A 165 13.66 5.71 -0.90
N ASP A 166 13.90 6.80 -0.18
CA ASP A 166 15.15 7.54 -0.23
C ASP A 166 16.39 6.63 -0.07
N GLU A 167 17.44 6.91 -0.84
CA GLU A 167 18.66 6.09 -0.92
C GLU A 167 19.38 5.97 0.44
N GLU A 168 19.34 7.02 1.28
CA GLU A 168 19.96 6.99 2.61
C GLU A 168 19.28 5.98 3.55
N TYR A 169 18.00 5.71 3.33
CA TYR A 169 17.16 4.85 4.16
C TYR A 169 16.93 3.46 3.55
N GLU A 170 17.52 3.19 2.38
CA GLU A 170 17.38 1.91 1.69
C GLU A 170 17.95 0.76 2.53
N ILE A 171 17.21 -0.35 2.56
CA ILE A 171 17.71 -1.65 3.00
C ILE A 171 17.82 -2.52 1.75
N PRO A 172 19.04 -2.95 1.35
CA PRO A 172 19.23 -3.73 0.14
C PRO A 172 18.37 -4.99 0.11
N LYS A 173 17.86 -5.34 -1.07
CA LYS A 173 16.96 -6.48 -1.28
C LYS A 173 17.56 -7.76 -0.70
N GLU A 174 18.84 -8.01 -0.96
CA GLU A 174 19.54 -9.22 -0.51
C GLU A 174 19.65 -9.29 1.02
N GLU A 175 19.70 -8.15 1.69
CA GLU A 175 19.66 -8.12 3.16
C GLU A 175 18.29 -8.50 3.69
N VAL A 176 17.23 -7.94 3.10
CA VAL A 176 15.84 -8.26 3.47
C VAL A 176 15.54 -9.73 3.22
N GLU A 177 15.93 -10.27 2.05
CA GLU A 177 15.72 -11.68 1.68
C GLU A 177 16.37 -12.64 2.68
N ARG A 178 17.62 -12.40 3.10
CA ARG A 178 18.30 -13.22 4.12
C ARG A 178 17.52 -13.29 5.43
N ILE A 179 16.91 -12.18 5.85
CA ILE A 179 16.09 -12.14 7.06
C ILE A 179 14.77 -12.87 6.83
N LEU A 180 14.13 -12.69 5.66
CA LEU A 180 12.88 -13.35 5.30
C LEU A 180 13.01 -14.87 5.28
N GLU A 181 14.09 -15.43 4.72
CA GLU A 181 14.34 -16.88 4.69
C GLU A 181 14.32 -17.49 6.10
N LYS A 182 14.83 -16.77 7.11
CA LYS A 182 14.76 -17.19 8.52
C LYS A 182 13.33 -17.12 9.05
N ILE A 183 12.63 -16.03 8.78
CA ILE A 183 11.25 -15.81 9.25
C ILE A 183 10.28 -16.84 8.64
N GLU A 184 10.46 -17.20 7.38
CA GLU A 184 9.61 -18.20 6.70
C GLU A 184 9.71 -19.58 7.35
N LYS A 185 10.91 -19.99 7.79
CA LYS A 185 11.08 -21.22 8.58
C LYS A 185 10.31 -21.15 9.90
N GLU A 186 10.39 -20.02 10.60
CA GLU A 186 9.65 -19.82 11.85
C GLU A 186 8.12 -19.87 11.66
N LEU A 187 7.61 -19.31 10.55
CA LEU A 187 6.17 -19.35 10.22
C LEU A 187 5.68 -20.80 10.08
N LEU A 188 6.47 -21.65 9.41
CA LEU A 188 6.16 -23.07 9.22
C LEU A 188 6.17 -23.83 10.55
N GLU A 189 7.23 -23.66 11.35
CA GLU A 189 7.38 -24.29 12.66
C GLU A 189 6.25 -23.92 13.62
N LYS A 190 5.86 -22.64 13.64
CA LYS A 190 4.80 -22.11 14.51
C LYS A 190 3.39 -22.23 13.92
N ARG A 191 3.27 -22.73 12.68
CA ARG A 191 1.99 -22.87 11.94
C ARG A 191 1.18 -21.58 11.85
N ILE A 192 1.86 -20.42 11.73
CA ILE A 192 1.21 -19.11 11.59
C ILE A 192 0.65 -18.98 10.18
N ARG A 193 -0.63 -18.62 10.05
CA ARG A 193 -1.36 -18.60 8.77
C ARG A 193 -2.34 -17.44 8.67
N GLY A 194 -2.76 -17.14 7.44
CA GLY A 194 -3.77 -16.12 7.13
C GLY A 194 -3.35 -14.73 7.60
N LYS A 195 -4.29 -14.00 8.21
CA LYS A 195 -4.10 -12.58 8.57
C LYS A 195 -2.96 -12.30 9.55
N GLU A 196 -2.51 -13.31 10.29
CA GLU A 196 -1.42 -13.21 11.27
C GLU A 196 -0.03 -13.24 10.63
N VAL A 197 0.08 -13.67 9.37
CA VAL A 197 1.38 -13.78 8.67
C VAL A 197 2.06 -12.42 8.52
N THR A 198 1.38 -11.43 7.92
CA THR A 198 1.98 -10.10 7.71
C THR A 198 2.42 -9.42 9.01
N PRO A 199 1.56 -9.30 10.05
CA PRO A 199 1.98 -8.69 11.31
C PRO A 199 3.16 -9.41 11.95
N TYR A 200 3.18 -10.75 11.91
CA TYR A 200 4.29 -11.54 12.44
C TYR A 200 5.60 -11.25 11.68
N MET A 201 5.57 -11.31 10.34
CA MET A 201 6.76 -11.09 9.51
C MET A 201 7.34 -9.69 9.71
N LEU A 202 6.50 -8.64 9.71
CA LEU A 202 6.96 -7.27 9.92
C LEU A 202 7.57 -7.07 11.32
N LYS A 203 6.97 -7.68 12.35
CA LYS A 203 7.53 -7.65 13.71
C LYS A 203 8.89 -8.33 13.79
N ARG A 204 9.07 -9.47 13.13
CA ARG A 204 10.37 -10.17 13.10
C ARG A 204 11.41 -9.40 12.28
N LEU A 205 11.03 -8.83 11.13
CA LEU A 205 11.90 -7.95 10.35
C LEU A 205 12.42 -6.76 11.18
N PHE A 206 11.56 -6.13 11.98
CA PHE A 206 11.96 -5.08 12.91
C PHE A 206 13.02 -5.55 13.92
N GLN A 207 12.80 -6.73 14.52
CA GLN A 207 13.73 -7.28 15.51
C GLN A 207 15.08 -7.67 14.89
N GLU A 208 15.07 -8.34 13.75
CA GLU A 208 16.27 -8.83 13.07
C GLU A 208 17.08 -7.69 12.43
N SER A 209 16.41 -6.63 11.94
CA SER A 209 17.05 -5.43 11.40
C SER A 209 17.52 -4.43 12.46
N LYS A 210 17.34 -4.75 13.75
CA LYS A 210 17.66 -3.88 14.89
C LYS A 210 17.03 -2.48 14.79
N GLY A 211 15.81 -2.41 14.24
CA GLY A 211 15.05 -1.17 14.12
C GLY A 211 15.16 -0.43 12.78
N ARG A 212 16.13 -0.77 11.90
CA ARG A 212 16.29 -0.11 10.59
C ARG A 212 15.02 -0.15 9.74
N THR A 213 14.26 -1.25 9.77
CA THR A 213 13.01 -1.35 9.01
C THR A 213 11.91 -0.41 9.51
N LEU A 214 11.97 0.05 10.76
CA LEU A 214 11.04 1.06 11.28
C LEU A 214 11.41 2.44 10.76
N GLU A 215 12.68 2.80 10.81
CA GLU A 215 13.20 4.09 10.28
C GLU A 215 12.89 4.21 8.79
N ALA A 216 13.20 3.17 8.01
CA ALA A 216 12.88 3.09 6.60
C ALA A 216 11.37 3.21 6.34
N ASN A 217 10.52 2.52 7.13
CA ASN A 217 9.06 2.59 6.97
C ASN A 217 8.48 3.98 7.28
N LEU A 218 9.01 4.67 8.30
CA LEU A 218 8.59 6.03 8.63
C LEU A 218 8.99 7.02 7.52
N LYS A 219 10.21 6.89 7.00
CA LYS A 219 10.71 7.73 5.91
C LYS A 219 9.89 7.55 4.64
N LEU A 220 9.74 6.31 4.15
CA LEU A 220 8.98 6.05 2.93
C LEU A 220 7.52 6.48 3.06
N LEU A 221 6.90 6.33 4.25
CA LEU A 221 5.53 6.78 4.47
C LEU A 221 5.42 8.30 4.38
N SER A 222 6.37 9.02 4.98
CA SER A 222 6.45 10.48 4.89
C SER A 222 6.61 10.93 3.44
N ASP A 223 7.52 10.32 2.69
CA ASP A 223 7.79 10.69 1.29
C ASP A 223 6.56 10.41 0.39
N ASN A 224 5.86 9.30 0.61
CA ASN A 224 4.63 8.98 -0.12
C ASN A 224 3.51 9.97 0.19
N VAL A 225 3.38 10.41 1.46
CA VAL A 225 2.39 11.43 1.85
C VAL A 225 2.72 12.78 1.22
N LEU A 226 4.00 13.17 1.17
CA LEU A 226 4.44 14.40 0.50
C LEU A 226 4.06 14.38 -0.98
N LEU A 227 4.45 13.34 -1.71
CA LEU A 227 4.13 13.20 -3.14
C LEU A 227 2.61 13.16 -3.39
N ALA A 228 1.86 12.41 -2.58
CA ALA A 228 0.39 12.38 -2.66
C ALA A 228 -0.24 13.76 -2.44
N SER A 229 0.31 14.55 -1.51
CA SER A 229 -0.15 15.92 -1.25
C SER A 229 0.12 16.85 -2.44
N GLU A 230 1.28 16.72 -3.09
CA GLU A 230 1.60 17.47 -4.32
C GLU A 230 0.67 17.11 -5.47
N ILE A 231 0.40 15.82 -5.68
CA ILE A 231 -0.55 15.34 -6.69
C ILE A 231 -1.97 15.87 -6.40
N ALA A 232 -2.41 15.79 -5.14
CA ALA A 232 -3.73 16.28 -4.74
C ALA A 232 -3.87 17.81 -4.97
N LYS A 233 -2.81 18.57 -4.67
CA LYS A 233 -2.76 20.01 -4.96
C LYS A 233 -2.85 20.29 -6.46
N GLU A 234 -2.15 19.53 -7.29
CA GLU A 234 -2.18 19.69 -8.73
C GLU A 234 -3.56 19.35 -9.30
N LEU A 235 -4.13 18.22 -8.90
CA LEU A 235 -5.49 17.81 -9.27
C LEU A 235 -6.54 18.85 -8.85
N SER A 236 -6.37 19.49 -7.69
CA SER A 236 -7.29 20.54 -7.23
C SER A 236 -7.27 21.78 -8.12
N LYS A 237 -6.13 22.16 -8.72
CA LYS A 237 -6.07 23.32 -9.62
C LYS A 237 -6.90 23.11 -10.89
N ARG A 238 -6.86 21.90 -11.44
CA ARG A 238 -7.58 21.54 -12.67
C ARG A 238 -9.09 21.46 -12.50
N ASN A 239 -9.59 21.01 -11.33
CA ASN A 239 -11.03 21.02 -11.06
C ASN A 239 -11.62 22.46 -10.93
N HIS A 240 -10.77 23.50 -10.83
CA HIS A 240 -11.17 24.91 -10.75
C HIS A 240 -10.86 25.70 -12.04
N SER A 241 -10.41 25.03 -13.10
CA SER A 241 -10.11 25.62 -14.41
C SER A 241 -11.19 25.24 -15.42
#